data_AF-A0A1C6EN93-F1
#
_entry.id   AF-A0A1C6EN93-F1
#
_cell.length_a   1.000
_cell.length_b   1.000
_cell.length_c   1.000
_cell.angle_alpha   90.00
_cell.angle_beta   90.00
_cell.angle_gamma   90.00
#
_symmetry.space_group_name_H-M   'P 1'
#
loop_
_entity.id
_entity.type
_entity.pdbx_description
1 polymer ?
#
loop_
_entity_poly.entity_id
_entity_poly.type
_entity_poly.pdbx_seq_one_letter_code
_entity_poly.pdbx_strand_id
1 'polypeptide(L)'
;MRMAFKHLKEIPKDFKFIADGYSAYPLAAQQFFRESKGKINFDITRVIGLTNDDEVSTEFRPFKQMIERLNRTYKASYRTTNGFDNIDGANYDLALWVAYYNFLRPHKHNKYKVLNKVNELSNANNMPGKWQLLIYLGQQTILNLQKAEGSNCS
;
A
#
# COMPACT_ATOMS: atom_id res chain seq x y z
N MET A 1 -4.03 7.64 -1.68
CA MET A 1 -3.23 8.89 -1.61
C MET A 1 -3.18 9.50 -0.22
N ARG A 2 -4.32 9.79 0.46
CA ARG A 2 -4.31 10.44 1.79
C ARG A 2 -3.40 9.77 2.82
N MET A 3 -3.44 8.45 2.93
CA MET A 3 -2.56 7.71 3.85
C MET A 3 -1.08 7.73 3.44
N ALA A 4 -0.79 7.64 2.14
CA ALA A 4 0.58 7.69 1.65
C ALA A 4 1.23 9.07 1.88
N PHE A 5 0.46 10.16 1.80
CA PHE A 5 0.98 11.52 1.95
C PHE A 5 0.82 12.09 3.37
N LYS A 6 0.17 11.38 4.30
CA LYS A 6 -0.10 11.87 5.67
C LYS A 6 1.17 12.36 6.40
N HIS A 7 2.31 11.72 6.13
CA HIS A 7 3.58 12.02 6.80
C HIS A 7 4.49 12.95 5.97
N LEU A 8 4.07 13.38 4.78
CA LEU A 8 4.82 14.31 3.94
C LEU A 8 4.48 15.74 4.32
N LYS A 9 5.49 16.50 4.74
CA LYS A 9 5.36 17.95 5.00
C LYS A 9 5.40 18.75 3.70
N GLU A 10 6.19 18.27 2.74
CA GLU A 10 6.38 18.83 1.40
C GLU A 10 6.72 17.69 0.43
N ILE A 11 6.58 17.95 -0.86
CA ILE A 11 6.91 16.99 -1.91
C ILE A 11 8.43 17.02 -2.18
N PRO A 12 9.11 15.85 -2.24
CA PRO A 12 10.52 15.79 -2.61
C PRO A 12 10.79 16.37 -4.01
N LYS A 13 11.97 16.97 -4.23
CA LYS A 13 12.33 17.61 -5.50
C LYS A 13 12.21 16.70 -6.73
N ASP A 14 12.60 15.44 -6.60
CA ASP A 14 12.59 14.46 -7.71
C ASP A 14 11.34 13.58 -7.71
N PHE A 15 10.26 14.03 -7.06
CA PHE A 15 9.03 13.27 -6.97
C PHE A 15 8.30 13.24 -8.32
N LYS A 16 7.99 12.03 -8.79
CA LYS A 16 7.16 11.80 -9.98
C LYS A 16 5.90 11.02 -9.58
N PHE A 17 4.73 11.61 -9.79
CA PHE A 17 3.46 10.91 -9.58
C PHE A 17 2.99 10.28 -10.89
N ILE A 18 3.13 8.96 -10.98
CA ILE A 18 2.78 8.20 -12.18
C ILE A 18 1.46 7.49 -11.91
N ALA A 19 0.48 7.71 -12.78
CA ALA A 19 -0.85 7.14 -12.64
C ALA A 19 -1.42 6.66 -13.96
N ASP A 20 -2.36 5.72 -13.88
CA ASP A 20 -3.22 5.41 -15.02
C ASP A 20 -4.13 6.60 -15.35
N GLY A 21 -4.74 6.59 -16.53
CA GLY A 21 -5.53 7.71 -17.09
C GLY A 21 -6.84 8.05 -16.36
N TYR A 22 -7.01 7.68 -15.09
CA TYR A 22 -8.24 7.90 -14.33
C TYR A 22 -8.38 9.37 -13.89
N SER A 23 -9.57 9.94 -14.08
CA SER A 23 -9.84 11.37 -13.83
C SER A 23 -9.80 11.78 -12.36
N ALA A 24 -9.88 10.84 -11.42
CA ALA A 24 -9.82 11.16 -9.99
C ALA A 24 -8.43 11.62 -9.53
N TYR A 25 -7.34 11.27 -10.23
CA TYR A 25 -5.99 11.68 -9.82
C TYR A 25 -5.79 13.20 -9.91
N PRO A 26 -6.13 13.88 -11.02
CA PRO A 26 -6.12 15.35 -11.10
C PRO A 26 -6.90 16.02 -9.97
N LEU A 27 -8.11 15.53 -9.67
CA LEU A 27 -8.94 16.07 -8.60
C LEU A 27 -8.29 15.88 -7.23
N ALA A 28 -7.69 14.71 -6.99
CA ALA A 28 -6.96 14.46 -5.75
C ALA A 28 -5.75 15.40 -5.61
N ALA A 29 -4.96 15.61 -6.66
CA ALA A 29 -3.81 16.53 -6.64
C ALA A 29 -4.24 17.96 -6.31
N GLN A 30 -5.32 18.45 -6.92
CA GLN A 30 -5.91 19.77 -6.58
C GLN A 30 -6.33 19.85 -5.11
N GLN A 31 -6.97 18.79 -4.59
CA GLN A 31 -7.38 18.74 -3.20
C GLN A 31 -6.17 18.77 -2.24
N PHE A 32 -5.11 18.02 -2.54
CA PHE A 32 -3.88 18.06 -1.73
C PHE A 32 -3.20 19.42 -1.78
N PHE A 33 -3.15 20.07 -2.95
CA PHE A 33 -2.61 21.42 -3.08
C PHE A 33 -3.39 22.41 -2.20
N ARG A 34 -4.72 22.34 -2.22
CA ARG A 34 -5.59 23.20 -1.41
C ARG A 34 -5.47 22.93 0.09
N GLU A 35 -5.58 21.68 0.52
CA GLU A 35 -5.51 21.27 1.94
C GLU A 35 -4.14 21.57 2.56
N SER A 36 -3.06 21.44 1.77
CA SER A 36 -1.69 21.71 2.21
C SER A 36 -1.28 23.18 2.15
N LYS A 37 -2.17 24.09 1.72
CA LYS A 37 -1.85 25.51 1.45
C LYS A 37 -0.65 25.67 0.49
N GLY A 38 -0.63 24.85 -0.56
CA GLY A 38 0.40 24.89 -1.61
C GLY A 38 1.68 24.10 -1.34
N LYS A 39 1.83 23.47 -0.16
CA LYS A 39 3.04 22.71 0.20
C LYS A 39 3.15 21.35 -0.50
N ILE A 40 2.02 20.75 -0.81
CA ILE A 40 1.92 19.49 -1.56
C ILE A 40 1.47 19.86 -2.97
N ASN A 41 2.45 20.15 -3.83
CA ASN A 41 2.24 20.43 -5.25
C ASN A 41 3.03 19.40 -6.07
N PHE A 42 2.35 18.70 -6.98
CA PHE A 42 2.97 17.69 -7.84
C PHE A 42 2.18 17.54 -9.13
N ASP A 43 2.89 17.29 -10.22
CA ASP A 43 2.29 16.96 -11.51
C ASP A 43 2.01 15.47 -11.64
N ILE A 44 1.00 15.14 -12.44
CA ILE A 44 0.59 13.76 -12.71
C ILE A 44 1.05 13.37 -14.10
N THR A 45 1.99 12.42 -14.16
CA THR A 45 2.37 11.74 -15.39
C THR A 45 1.37 10.62 -15.66
N ARG A 46 0.54 10.79 -16.70
CA ARG A 46 -0.47 9.80 -17.10
C ARG A 46 0.14 8.77 -18.04
N VAL A 47 -0.13 7.50 -17.79
CA VAL A 47 0.28 6.39 -18.67
C VAL A 47 -0.96 5.68 -19.20
N ILE A 48 -1.38 6.02 -20.42
CA ILE A 48 -2.65 5.54 -21.02
C ILE A 48 -2.38 4.33 -21.91
N GLY A 49 -3.29 3.36 -21.93
CA GLY A 49 -3.25 2.24 -22.87
C GLY A 49 -2.19 1.16 -22.60
N LEU A 50 -2.23 0.10 -23.42
CA LEU A 50 -1.21 -0.96 -23.57
C LEU A 50 -0.47 -0.83 -24.92
N THR A 51 -0.87 0.09 -25.79
CA THR A 51 -0.23 0.42 -27.07
C THR A 51 0.53 1.73 -26.96
N ASN A 52 1.61 1.87 -27.70
CA ASN A 52 2.50 3.04 -27.63
C ASN A 52 1.89 4.17 -28.45
N ASP A 53 1.10 5.02 -27.82
CA ASP A 53 0.53 6.19 -28.51
C ASP A 53 1.37 7.47 -28.28
N ASP A 54 2.30 7.47 -27.31
CA ASP A 54 3.18 8.61 -26.99
C ASP A 54 4.52 8.22 -26.31
N GLU A 55 5.55 9.06 -26.47
CA GLU A 55 6.91 8.84 -25.94
C GLU A 55 6.96 8.80 -24.39
N VAL A 56 6.12 9.61 -23.72
CA VAL A 56 6.03 9.68 -22.25
C VAL A 56 5.49 8.37 -21.68
N SER A 57 4.44 7.80 -22.31
CA SER A 57 3.94 6.47 -21.94
C SER A 57 4.99 5.37 -22.10
N THR A 58 5.97 5.53 -22.98
CA THR A 58 7.05 4.54 -23.18
C THR A 58 8.05 4.54 -22.03
N GLU A 59 8.49 5.71 -21.55
CA GLU A 59 9.43 5.84 -20.42
C GLU A 59 8.85 5.24 -19.12
N PHE A 60 7.58 5.56 -18.81
CA PHE A 60 6.97 5.20 -17.53
C PHE A 60 6.19 3.87 -17.55
N ARG A 61 6.18 3.17 -18.69
CA ARG A 61 5.53 1.86 -18.88
C ARG A 61 5.94 0.79 -17.86
N PRO A 62 7.21 0.66 -17.43
CA PRO A 62 7.61 -0.34 -16.44
C PRO A 62 6.83 -0.22 -15.13
N PHE A 63 6.47 1.00 -14.70
CA PHE A 63 5.69 1.24 -13.49
C PHE A 63 4.25 0.75 -13.63
N LYS A 64 3.62 0.98 -14.78
CA LYS A 64 2.28 0.45 -15.08
C LYS A 64 2.27 -1.08 -15.04
N GLN A 65 3.27 -1.73 -15.64
CA GLN A 65 3.40 -3.18 -15.60
C GLN A 65 3.57 -3.72 -14.17
N MET A 66 4.31 -3.00 -13.32
CA MET A 66 4.48 -3.37 -11.92
C MET A 66 3.14 -3.34 -11.16
N ILE A 67 2.36 -2.27 -11.33
CA ILE A 67 1.03 -2.12 -10.73
C ILE A 67 0.08 -3.21 -11.24
N GLU A 68 0.07 -3.49 -12.55
CA GLU A 68 -0.78 -4.55 -13.13
C GLU A 68 -0.41 -5.94 -12.62
N ARG A 69 0.88 -6.24 -12.47
CA ARG A 69 1.34 -7.50 -11.86
C ARG A 69 0.91 -7.62 -10.41
N LEU A 70 0.97 -6.53 -9.65
CA LEU A 70 0.48 -6.47 -8.27
C LEU A 70 -1.02 -6.76 -8.22
N ASN A 71 -1.82 -6.03 -9.00
CA ASN A 71 -3.27 -6.17 -9.07
C ASN A 71 -3.70 -7.57 -9.51
N ARG A 72 -3.01 -8.16 -10.49
CA ARG A 72 -3.27 -9.54 -10.93
C ARG A 72 -2.98 -10.55 -9.81
N THR A 73 -1.91 -10.33 -9.04
CA THR A 73 -1.56 -11.19 -7.90
C THR A 73 -2.63 -11.11 -6.81
N TYR A 74 -3.11 -9.90 -6.51
CA TYR A 74 -4.20 -9.69 -5.55
C TYR A 74 -5.51 -10.34 -6.01
N LYS A 75 -5.91 -10.10 -7.27
CA LYS A 75 -7.11 -10.73 -7.84
C LYS A 75 -7.04 -12.26 -7.84
N ALA A 76 -5.85 -12.84 -7.99
CA ALA A 76 -5.66 -14.29 -7.93
C ALA A 76 -5.87 -14.85 -6.52
N SER A 77 -5.45 -14.15 -5.46
CA SER A 77 -5.71 -14.58 -4.07
C SER A 77 -7.17 -14.40 -3.66
N TYR A 78 -7.83 -13.36 -4.19
CA TYR A 78 -9.22 -13.06 -3.88
C TYR A 78 -10.23 -13.92 -4.64
N ARG A 79 -9.96 -14.30 -5.90
CA ARG A 79 -10.93 -15.05 -6.73
C ARG A 79 -11.42 -16.36 -6.11
N THR A 80 -10.62 -16.97 -5.24
CA THR A 80 -10.96 -18.21 -4.54
C THR A 80 -11.91 -18.01 -3.36
N THR A 81 -12.13 -16.78 -2.87
CA THR A 81 -12.95 -16.50 -1.68
C THR A 81 -14.42 -16.21 -1.98
N ASN A 82 -14.83 -16.22 -3.26
CA ASN A 82 -16.20 -15.90 -3.73
C ASN A 82 -16.76 -14.54 -3.30
N GLY A 83 -15.92 -13.61 -2.83
CA GLY A 83 -16.41 -12.34 -2.29
C GLY A 83 -15.76 -11.97 -0.96
N PHE A 84 -16.26 -10.88 -0.39
CA PHE A 84 -15.87 -10.37 0.94
C PHE A 84 -17.00 -10.45 1.97
N ASP A 85 -18.20 -10.86 1.55
CA ASP A 85 -19.47 -10.86 2.31
C ASP A 85 -19.95 -9.45 2.73
N ASN A 86 -19.09 -8.65 3.38
CA ASN A 86 -19.36 -7.30 3.83
C ASN A 86 -18.13 -6.36 3.70
N ILE A 87 -18.32 -5.07 4.03
CA ILE A 87 -17.27 -4.05 3.92
C ILE A 87 -16.10 -4.33 4.87
N ASP A 88 -16.37 -4.81 6.08
CA ASP A 88 -15.33 -5.12 7.06
C ASP A 88 -14.48 -6.31 6.60
N GLY A 89 -15.11 -7.35 6.05
CA GLY A 89 -14.44 -8.47 5.41
C GLY A 89 -13.50 -8.02 4.29
N ALA A 90 -13.92 -7.04 3.48
CA ALA A 90 -13.07 -6.47 2.42
C ALA A 90 -11.87 -5.72 3.01
N ASN A 91 -12.07 -4.97 4.09
CA ASN A 91 -10.99 -4.27 4.78
C ASN A 91 -9.99 -5.25 5.42
N TYR A 92 -10.48 -6.31 6.07
CA TYR A 92 -9.64 -7.32 6.70
C TYR A 92 -8.83 -8.11 5.69
N ASP A 93 -9.45 -8.56 4.58
CA ASP A 93 -8.74 -9.26 3.52
C ASP A 93 -7.61 -8.39 2.94
N LEU A 94 -7.93 -7.15 2.58
CA LEU A 94 -6.93 -6.24 2.01
C LEU A 94 -5.79 -5.98 3.00
N ALA A 95 -6.09 -5.77 4.28
CA ALA A 95 -5.07 -5.56 5.31
C ALA A 95 -4.16 -6.78 5.49
N LEU A 96 -4.75 -7.99 5.56
CA LEU A 96 -4.00 -9.25 5.66
C LEU A 96 -3.17 -9.51 4.41
N TRP A 97 -3.72 -9.22 3.23
CA TRP A 97 -3.00 -9.38 1.97
C TRP A 97 -1.82 -8.42 1.85
N VAL A 98 -1.99 -7.15 2.24
CA VAL A 98 -0.92 -6.16 2.28
C VAL A 98 0.16 -6.59 3.28
N ALA A 99 -0.22 -7.09 4.45
CA ALA A 99 0.71 -7.62 5.45
C ALA A 99 1.52 -8.80 4.88
N TYR A 100 0.82 -9.76 4.28
CA TYR A 100 1.45 -10.90 3.61
C TYR A 100 2.40 -10.46 2.50
N TYR A 101 1.94 -9.63 1.56
CA TYR A 101 2.70 -9.27 0.37
C TYR A 101 3.98 -8.50 0.72
N ASN A 102 3.92 -7.58 1.68
CA ASN A 102 5.06 -6.71 1.99
C ASN A 102 6.03 -7.31 3.00
N PHE A 103 5.52 -7.97 4.05
CA PHE A 103 6.32 -8.35 5.22
C PHE A 103 6.63 -9.84 5.31
N LEU A 104 5.84 -10.70 4.63
CA LEU A 104 5.94 -12.15 4.79
C LEU A 104 6.37 -12.87 3.49
N ARG A 105 5.85 -12.41 2.35
CA ARG A 105 6.04 -13.05 1.05
C ARG A 105 7.46 -12.79 0.51
N PRO A 106 8.24 -13.83 0.18
CA PRO A 106 9.49 -13.66 -0.54
C PRO A 106 9.24 -13.32 -2.02
N HIS A 107 10.02 -12.40 -2.58
CA HIS A 107 9.85 -11.98 -3.97
C HIS A 107 11.05 -12.36 -4.83
N LYS A 108 10.80 -13.03 -5.96
CA LYS A 108 11.87 -13.46 -6.90
C LYS A 108 12.74 -12.28 -7.36
N HIS A 109 12.13 -11.15 -7.71
CA HIS A 109 12.86 -9.95 -8.14
C HIS A 109 13.68 -9.32 -7.01
N ASN A 110 13.33 -9.58 -5.75
CA ASN A 110 14.04 -9.11 -4.56
C ASN A 110 14.93 -10.20 -3.95
N LYS A 111 15.52 -11.07 -4.77
CA LYS A 111 16.42 -12.17 -4.33
C LYS A 111 15.79 -13.06 -3.25
N TYR A 112 14.50 -13.36 -3.39
CA TYR A 112 13.71 -14.15 -2.43
C TYR A 112 13.62 -13.54 -1.03
N LYS A 113 13.84 -12.23 -0.90
CA LYS A 113 13.61 -11.47 0.34
C LYS A 113 12.22 -10.83 0.34
N VAL A 114 11.71 -10.56 1.53
CA VAL A 114 10.50 -9.74 1.73
C VAL A 114 10.79 -8.28 1.36
N LEU A 115 9.77 -7.50 1.02
CA LEU A 115 9.95 -6.09 0.63
C LEU A 115 10.32 -5.25 1.85
N ASN A 116 9.59 -5.43 2.95
CA ASN A 116 9.77 -4.70 4.19
C ASN A 116 10.22 -5.66 5.28
N LYS A 117 11.52 -5.63 5.61
CA LYS A 117 12.07 -6.47 6.68
C LYS A 117 11.73 -5.85 8.05
N VAL A 118 11.18 -6.69 8.93
CA VAL A 118 10.91 -6.37 10.33
C VAL A 118 11.69 -7.38 11.16
N ASN A 119 12.50 -6.91 12.11
CA ASN A 119 13.45 -7.75 12.83
C ASN A 119 12.74 -8.78 13.71
N GLU A 120 11.64 -8.38 14.33
CA GLU A 120 10.78 -9.19 15.19
C GLU A 120 10.26 -10.42 14.43
N LEU A 121 9.81 -10.25 13.18
CA LEU A 121 9.33 -11.33 12.33
C LEU A 121 10.43 -12.25 11.80
N SER A 122 11.69 -11.82 11.85
CA SER A 122 12.81 -12.61 11.34
C SER A 122 13.23 -13.75 12.27
N ASN A 123 12.82 -13.69 13.54
CA ASN A 123 13.06 -14.75 14.53
C ASN A 123 12.16 -15.97 14.35
N ALA A 124 11.07 -15.85 13.57
CA ALA A 124 10.16 -16.96 13.31
C ALA A 124 10.62 -17.78 12.09
N ASN A 125 10.86 -19.08 12.32
CA ASN A 125 11.44 -20.00 11.33
C ASN A 125 10.51 -20.35 10.17
N ASN A 126 9.18 -20.27 10.36
CA ASN A 126 8.19 -20.67 9.37
C ASN A 126 7.02 -19.68 9.27
N MET A 127 6.22 -19.81 8.20
CA MET A 127 5.09 -18.90 7.95
C MET A 127 4.02 -18.93 9.05
N PRO A 128 3.60 -20.11 9.58
CA PRO A 128 2.68 -20.16 10.71
C PRO A 128 3.19 -19.38 11.94
N GLY A 129 4.46 -19.55 12.29
CA GLY A 129 5.09 -18.84 13.41
C GLY A 129 5.13 -17.32 13.20
N LYS A 130 5.37 -16.87 11.96
CA LYS A 130 5.29 -15.43 11.62
C LYS A 130 3.89 -14.87 11.82
N TRP A 131 2.85 -15.62 11.44
CA TRP A 131 1.46 -15.22 11.68
C TRP A 131 1.08 -15.22 13.15
N GLN A 132 1.49 -16.23 13.91
CA GLN A 132 1.29 -16.27 15.36
C GLN A 132 1.93 -15.05 16.04
N LEU A 133 3.14 -14.67 15.62
CA LEU A 133 3.81 -13.49 16.14
C LEU A 133 3.07 -12.19 15.79
N LEU A 134 2.56 -12.06 14.55
CA LEU A 134 1.74 -10.91 14.17
C LEU A 134 0.46 -10.81 15.00
N ILE A 135 -0.23 -11.93 15.24
CA ILE A 135 -1.43 -11.99 16.08
C ILE A 135 -1.08 -11.54 17.51
N TYR A 136 0.01 -12.08 18.07
CA TYR A 136 0.49 -11.71 19.40
C TYR A 136 0.80 -10.21 19.51
N LEU A 137 1.55 -9.64 18.56
CA LEU A 137 1.85 -8.21 18.51
C LEU A 137 0.58 -7.35 18.37
N GLY A 138 -0.39 -7.82 17.60
CA GLY A 138 -1.70 -7.20 17.48
C GLY A 138 -2.44 -7.16 18.82
N GLN A 139 -2.47 -8.27 19.55
CA GLN A 139 -3.08 -8.35 20.89
C GLN A 139 -2.41 -7.40 21.89
N GLN A 140 -1.07 -7.34 21.90
CA GLN A 140 -0.33 -6.40 22.75
C GLN A 140 -0.66 -4.94 22.40
N THR A 141 -0.79 -4.62 21.13
CA THR A 141 -1.17 -3.27 20.67
C THR A 141 -2.58 -2.90 21.13
N ILE A 142 -3.55 -3.81 20.99
CA ILE A 142 -4.93 -3.60 21.46
C ILE A 142 -4.94 -3.35 22.98
N LEU A 143 -4.21 -4.15 23.75
CA LEU A 143 -4.11 -3.98 25.21
C LEU A 143 -3.53 -2.60 25.58
N ASN A 144 -2.50 -2.15 24.86
CA ASN A 144 -1.90 -0.84 25.09
C ASN A 144 -2.85 0.32 24.76
N LEU A 145 -3.62 0.20 23.67
CA LEU A 145 -4.63 1.20 23.29
C LEU A 145 -5.72 1.30 24.37
N GLN A 146 -6.22 0.16 24.86
CA GLN A 146 -7.22 0.13 25.94
C GLN A 146 -6.71 0.78 27.24
N LYS A 147 -5.44 0.54 27.60
CA LYS A 147 -4.81 1.20 28.76
C LYS A 147 -4.67 2.72 28.56
N ALA A 148 -4.33 3.16 27.36
CA ALA A 148 -4.20 4.58 27.03
C ALA A 148 -5.55 5.31 27.07
N GLU A 149 -6.62 4.68 26.58
CA GLU A 149 -7.98 5.22 26.64
C GLU A 149 -8.50 5.27 28.09
N GLY A 150 -8.21 4.25 28.90
CA GLY A 150 -8.57 4.23 30.33
C GLY A 150 -7.80 5.27 31.17
N SER A 151 -6.60 5.67 30.75
CA SER A 151 -5.77 6.66 31.47
C SER A 151 -6.14 8.12 31.15
N ASN A 152 -6.89 8.38 30.06
CA ASN A 152 -7.40 9.72 29.71
C ASN A 152 -8.71 10.08 30.44
N CYS A 153 -9.24 9.18 31.26
CA CYS A 153 -10.44 9.39 32.08
C CYS A 153 -10.13 9.48 33.59
N SER A 154 -8.90 9.89 33.96
CA SER A 154 -8.47 10.12 35.35
C SER A 154 -7.97 11.54 35.55
#